data_AF-A0A381X0G2-F1
#
_entry.id   AF-A0A381X0G2-F1
#
_cell.length_a   1.000
_cell.length_b   1.000
_cell.length_c   1.000
_cell.angle_alpha   90.00
_cell.angle_beta   90.00
_cell.angle_gamma   90.00
#
_symmetry.space_group_name_H-M   'P 1'
#
loop_
_entity.id
_entity.type
_entity.pdbx_description
1 polymer ?
#
loop_
_entity_poly.entity_id
_entity_poly.type
_entity_poly.pdbx_seq_one_letter_code
_entity_poly.pdbx_strand_id
1 'polypeptide(L)'
;WNILLLNEPELFKIYKIILKGVKEFAKFIGLNEPVTYLGCWATLTRKGRQVFPHTHNFHMVGHVAINAEPSTTTYSWKDVDNNEYHVPIKNLNGQVQVTKSVNHHSSIWEKDESRVTIAFDVIGQKHVEDPRPLPPCFPILLE
;
A
#
# COMPACT_ATOMS: atom_id res chain seq x y z
N TRP A 1 3.94 6.90 -12.41
CA TRP A 1 4.07 8.26 -11.85
C TRP A 1 3.90 8.17 -10.35
N ASN A 2 4.73 8.88 -9.57
CA ASN A 2 4.58 8.92 -8.12
C ASN A 2 3.75 10.15 -7.75
N ILE A 3 2.58 9.96 -7.14
CA ILE A 3 1.68 11.09 -6.87
C ILE A 3 2.26 12.04 -5.83
N LEU A 4 3.09 11.56 -4.90
CA LEU A 4 3.67 12.40 -3.83
C LEU A 4 4.72 13.39 -4.34
N LEU A 5 5.12 13.29 -5.61
CA LEU A 5 6.01 14.25 -6.27
C LEU A 5 5.24 15.39 -6.97
N LEU A 6 3.90 15.35 -6.94
CA LEU A 6 3.09 16.46 -7.41
C LEU A 6 3.15 17.62 -6.42
N ASN A 7 3.17 18.84 -6.93
CA ASN A 7 3.18 20.06 -6.12
C ASN A 7 1.78 20.36 -5.54
N GLU A 8 1.31 19.51 -4.64
CA GLU A 8 0.03 19.61 -3.94
C GLU A 8 0.24 19.49 -2.41
N PRO A 9 0.07 20.56 -1.64
CA PRO A 9 0.30 20.57 -0.19
C PRO A 9 -0.43 19.48 0.59
N GLU A 10 -1.64 19.09 0.19
CA GLU A 10 -2.40 18.04 0.88
C GLU A 10 -1.72 16.67 0.81
N LEU A 11 -0.94 16.40 -0.25
CA LEU A 11 -0.18 15.15 -0.38
C LEU A 11 0.95 15.04 0.64
N PHE A 12 1.43 16.16 1.19
CA PHE A 12 2.40 16.12 2.28
C PHE A 12 1.81 15.53 3.57
N LYS A 13 0.52 15.76 3.84
CA LYS A 13 -0.18 15.13 4.97
C LYS A 13 -0.29 13.62 4.78
N ILE A 14 -0.61 13.20 3.55
CA ILE A 14 -0.64 11.78 3.17
C ILE A 14 0.74 11.14 3.35
N TYR A 15 1.79 11.78 2.84
CA TYR A 15 3.17 11.31 3.00
C TYR A 15 3.53 11.11 4.48
N LYS A 16 3.20 12.05 5.36
CA LYS A 16 3.47 11.94 6.81
C LYS A 16 2.81 10.72 7.44
N ILE A 17 1.55 10.44 7.08
CA ILE A 17 0.80 9.29 7.60
C ILE A 17 1.40 7.97 7.09
N ILE A 18 1.72 7.91 5.78
CA ILE A 18 2.40 6.76 5.18
C ILE A 18 3.73 6.50 5.89
N LEU A 19 4.57 7.52 6.01
CA LEU A 19 5.89 7.39 6.61
C LEU A 19 5.80 6.91 8.06
N LYS A 20 4.85 7.44 8.84
CA LYS A 20 4.62 6.98 10.22
C LYS A 20 4.25 5.50 10.26
N GLY A 21 3.27 5.08 9.46
CA GLY A 21 2.84 3.68 9.43
C GLY A 21 3.94 2.73 8.95
N VAL A 22 4.70 3.13 7.93
CA VAL A 22 5.84 2.37 7.41
C VAL A 22 6.92 2.21 8.47
N LYS A 23 7.29 3.28 9.18
CA LYS A 23 8.29 3.22 10.26
C LYS A 23 7.84 2.33 11.42
N GLU A 24 6.59 2.48 11.86
CA GLU A 24 6.03 1.65 12.94
C GLU A 24 6.00 0.16 12.54
N PHE A 25 5.59 -0.14 11.31
CA PHE A 25 5.55 -1.51 10.82
C PHE A 25 6.94 -2.10 10.56
N ALA A 26 7.88 -1.32 10.00
CA ALA A 26 9.27 -1.73 9.82
C ALA A 26 9.92 -2.12 11.15
N LYS A 27 9.71 -1.31 12.20
CA LYS A 27 10.15 -1.62 13.56
C LYS A 27 9.49 -2.89 14.09
N PHE A 28 8.19 -3.07 13.88
CA PHE A 28 7.44 -4.26 14.31
C PHE A 28 7.98 -5.55 13.69
N ILE A 29 8.33 -5.53 12.39
CA ILE A 29 8.84 -6.71 11.68
C ILE A 29 10.37 -6.88 11.76
N GLY A 30 11.09 -5.96 12.42
CA GLY A 30 12.55 -5.99 12.52
C GLY A 30 13.29 -5.72 11.20
N LEU A 31 12.72 -4.90 10.31
CA LEU A 31 13.38 -4.51 9.06
C LEU A 31 14.46 -3.45 9.35
N ASN A 32 15.72 -3.83 9.16
CA ASN A 32 16.89 -2.99 9.45
C ASN A 32 17.58 -2.46 8.18
N GLU A 33 16.79 -2.00 7.20
CA GLU A 33 17.31 -1.28 6.04
C GLU A 33 17.21 0.24 6.29
N PRO A 34 18.33 0.98 6.39
CA PRO A 34 18.29 2.40 6.77
C PRO A 34 17.60 3.26 5.71
N VAL A 35 17.80 2.90 4.44
CA VAL A 35 17.19 3.57 3.28
C VAL A 35 16.32 2.58 2.54
N THR A 36 15.07 2.96 2.32
CA THR A 36 14.16 2.28 1.39
C THR A 36 13.57 3.31 0.44
N TYR A 37 12.80 2.88 -0.56
CA TYR A 37 12.25 3.77 -1.58
C TYR A 37 10.74 3.66 -1.60
N LEU A 38 10.05 4.80 -1.67
CA LEU A 38 8.60 4.86 -1.63
C LEU A 38 8.04 5.12 -3.03
N GLY A 39 7.35 4.13 -3.59
CA GLY A 39 6.50 4.27 -4.77
C GLY A 39 5.05 4.51 -4.35
N CYS A 40 4.33 5.47 -4.95
CA CYS A 40 2.98 5.80 -4.50
C CYS A 40 2.07 6.26 -5.65
N TRP A 41 0.83 5.77 -5.71
CA TRP A 41 -0.14 6.09 -6.76
C TRP A 41 -1.57 6.18 -6.24
N ALA A 42 -2.42 6.91 -6.95
CA ALA A 42 -3.84 6.96 -6.68
C ALA A 42 -4.57 5.84 -7.42
N THR A 43 -5.52 5.19 -6.75
CA THR A 43 -6.42 4.20 -7.33
C THR A 43 -7.85 4.73 -7.26
N LEU A 44 -8.53 4.75 -8.41
CA LEU A 44 -9.92 5.15 -8.55
C LEU A 44 -10.74 3.93 -8.99
N THR A 45 -11.57 3.39 -8.10
CA THR A 45 -12.44 2.24 -8.41
C THR A 45 -13.88 2.72 -8.57
N ARG A 46 -14.48 2.46 -9.75
CA ARG A 46 -15.87 2.81 -10.05
C ARG A 46 -16.85 1.79 -9.49
N LYS A 47 -18.14 2.14 -9.46
CA LYS A 47 -19.23 1.23 -9.09
C LYS A 47 -19.15 -0.11 -9.84
N GLY A 48 -19.39 -1.20 -9.14
CA GLY A 48 -19.33 -2.58 -9.66
C GLY A 48 -17.91 -3.07 -9.97
N ARG A 49 -16.86 -2.31 -9.60
CA ARG A 49 -15.46 -2.70 -9.80
C ARG A 49 -14.77 -2.96 -8.47
N GLN A 50 -13.64 -3.65 -8.55
CA GLN A 50 -12.74 -3.92 -7.44
C GLN A 50 -11.29 -3.90 -7.93
N VAL A 51 -10.35 -3.81 -7.00
CA VAL A 51 -8.97 -4.23 -7.24
C VAL A 51 -8.93 -5.75 -7.14
N PHE A 52 -8.53 -6.42 -8.22
CA PHE A 52 -8.48 -7.88 -8.27
C PHE A 52 -7.36 -8.46 -7.39
N PRO A 53 -7.45 -9.74 -7.00
CA PRO A 53 -6.39 -10.42 -6.26
C PRO A 53 -5.04 -10.33 -6.96
N HIS A 54 -4.03 -9.84 -6.24
CA HIS A 54 -2.65 -9.70 -6.72
C HIS A 54 -1.67 -9.63 -5.55
N THR A 55 -0.38 -9.72 -5.85
CA THR A 55 0.72 -9.60 -4.90
C THR A 55 1.80 -8.71 -5.51
N HIS A 56 2.52 -7.97 -4.68
CA HIS A 56 3.69 -7.19 -5.08
C HIS A 56 4.96 -7.91 -4.66
N ASN A 57 6.09 -7.60 -5.29
CA ASN A 57 7.38 -8.18 -4.92
C ASN A 57 8.28 -7.14 -4.22
N PHE A 58 7.79 -6.54 -3.13
CA PHE A 58 8.50 -5.50 -2.37
C PHE A 58 8.48 -5.79 -0.86
N HIS A 59 9.18 -5.01 -0.03
CA HIS A 59 9.26 -5.29 1.43
C HIS A 59 7.91 -5.12 2.10
N MET A 60 7.24 -4.02 1.79
CA MET A 60 5.95 -3.66 2.34
C MET A 60 5.07 -3.06 1.25
N VAL A 61 3.77 -3.28 1.41
CA VAL A 61 2.73 -2.63 0.61
C VAL A 61 1.70 -2.01 1.54
N GLY A 62 0.95 -1.07 1.02
CA GLY A 62 -0.15 -0.51 1.77
C GLY A 62 -0.96 0.49 0.99
N HIS A 63 -1.93 1.07 1.69
CA HIS A 63 -2.71 2.17 1.17
C HIS A 63 -3.23 3.08 2.27
N VAL A 64 -3.49 4.33 1.90
CA VAL A 64 -4.30 5.27 2.66
C VAL A 64 -5.69 5.31 2.05
N ALA A 65 -6.72 5.12 2.87
CA ALA A 65 -8.11 5.25 2.46
C ALA A 65 -8.51 6.74 2.42
N ILE A 66 -8.96 7.23 1.26
CA ILE A 66 -9.41 8.62 1.09
C ILE A 66 -10.94 8.67 1.02
N ASN A 67 -11.51 7.91 0.08
CA ASN A 67 -12.93 7.60 0.01
C ASN A 67 -13.08 6.10 -0.21
N ALA A 68 -13.00 5.32 0.84
CA ALA A 68 -13.02 3.87 0.74
C ALA A 68 -14.04 3.19 1.66
N GLU A 69 -14.77 3.91 2.49
CA GLU A 69 -15.88 3.35 3.26
C GLU A 69 -17.10 3.07 2.38
N PRO A 70 -17.79 1.92 2.51
CA PRO A 70 -17.60 0.86 3.51
C PRO A 70 -16.80 -0.36 2.99
N SER A 71 -15.93 -0.18 1.99
CA SER A 71 -15.19 -1.30 1.37
C SER A 71 -14.25 -2.00 2.35
N THR A 72 -13.86 -3.22 1.99
CA THR A 72 -12.78 -3.94 2.68
C THR A 72 -11.56 -4.09 1.77
N THR A 73 -10.40 -4.29 2.39
CA THR A 73 -9.22 -4.88 1.76
C THR A 73 -8.98 -6.23 2.41
N THR A 74 -9.01 -7.30 1.62
CA THR A 74 -8.81 -8.66 2.11
C THR A 74 -7.38 -9.08 1.83
N TYR A 75 -6.67 -9.51 2.88
CA TYR A 75 -5.34 -10.10 2.77
C TYR A 75 -5.44 -11.62 2.82
N SER A 76 -4.64 -12.30 2.01
CA SER A 76 -4.70 -13.76 1.88
C SER A 76 -3.33 -14.39 1.76
N TRP A 77 -3.13 -15.52 2.45
CA TRP A 77 -1.90 -16.30 2.43
C TRP A 77 -2.17 -17.75 2.80
N LYS A 78 -1.17 -18.61 2.55
CA LYS A 78 -1.13 -19.99 3.05
C LYS A 78 0.00 -20.13 4.06
N ASP A 79 -0.24 -20.88 5.13
CA ASP A 79 0.83 -21.24 6.07
C ASP A 79 1.68 -22.42 5.55
N VAL A 80 2.61 -22.90 6.38
CA VAL A 80 3.51 -24.02 6.07
C VAL A 80 2.78 -25.36 5.88
N ASP A 81 1.55 -25.47 6.42
CA ASP A 81 0.71 -26.67 6.35
C ASP A 81 -0.35 -26.55 5.23
N ASN A 82 -0.25 -25.53 4.37
CA ASN A 82 -1.20 -25.18 3.31
C ASN A 82 -2.60 -24.76 3.79
N ASN A 83 -2.78 -24.40 5.07
CA ASN A 83 -4.03 -23.79 5.52
C ASN A 83 -4.16 -22.40 4.90
N GLU A 84 -5.33 -22.11 4.34
CA GLU A 84 -5.60 -20.84 3.67
C GLU A 84 -6.29 -19.85 4.60
N TYR A 85 -5.77 -18.62 4.63
CA TYR A 85 -6.30 -17.54 5.44
C TYR A 85 -6.81 -16.42 4.54
N HIS A 86 -7.99 -15.89 4.87
CA HIS A 86 -8.55 -14.68 4.26
C HIS A 86 -8.99 -13.73 5.36
N VAL A 87 -8.30 -12.60 5.51
CA VAL A 87 -8.56 -11.63 6.56
C VAL A 87 -9.07 -10.32 5.94
N PRO A 88 -10.40 -10.06 5.97
CA PRO A 88 -10.96 -8.81 5.50
C PRO A 88 -10.77 -7.71 6.55
N ILE A 89 -10.13 -6.61 6.15
CA ILE A 89 -9.99 -5.40 6.97
C ILE A 89 -10.90 -4.32 6.39
N LYS A 90 -11.77 -3.74 7.23
CA LYS A 90 -12.60 -2.60 6.82
C LYS A 90 -11.70 -1.40 6.53
N ASN A 91 -11.91 -0.77 5.38
CA ASN A 91 -11.26 0.50 5.07
C ASN A 91 -12.01 1.62 5.77
N LEU A 92 -11.30 2.42 6.57
CA LEU A 92 -11.83 3.63 7.21
C LEU A 92 -11.16 4.85 6.58
N ASN A 93 -11.92 5.91 6.27
CA ASN A 93 -11.33 7.10 5.64
C ASN A 93 -10.29 7.75 6.58
N GLY A 94 -9.11 8.05 6.05
CA GLY A 94 -7.93 8.51 6.81
C GLY A 94 -7.07 7.39 7.40
N GLN A 95 -7.49 6.13 7.34
CA GLN A 95 -6.71 4.99 7.80
C GLN A 95 -5.56 4.69 6.84
N VAL A 96 -4.39 4.40 7.40
CA VAL A 96 -3.28 3.76 6.71
C VAL A 96 -3.24 2.28 7.08
N GLN A 97 -3.17 1.41 6.09
CA GLN A 97 -2.91 -0.01 6.26
C GLN A 97 -1.55 -0.32 5.66
N VAL A 98 -0.70 -1.02 6.41
CA VAL A 98 0.64 -1.46 5.99
C VAL A 98 0.76 -2.95 6.27
N THR A 99 1.31 -3.71 5.33
CA THR A 99 1.57 -5.14 5.49
C THR A 99 2.83 -5.55 4.74
N LYS A 100 3.32 -6.77 5.01
CA LYS A 100 4.26 -7.43 4.11
C LYS A 100 3.55 -7.71 2.78
N SER A 101 4.34 -7.91 1.72
CA SER A 101 3.79 -8.33 0.43
C SER A 101 3.09 -9.68 0.53
N VAL A 102 1.75 -9.64 0.57
CA VAL A 102 0.85 -10.80 0.57
C VAL A 102 -0.23 -10.60 -0.48
N ASN A 103 -0.92 -11.68 -0.87
CA ASN A 103 -2.02 -11.56 -1.81
C ASN A 103 -3.11 -10.68 -1.20
N HIS A 104 -3.66 -9.75 -1.98
CA HIS A 104 -4.75 -8.91 -1.52
C HIS A 104 -5.66 -8.43 -2.64
N HIS A 105 -6.88 -8.08 -2.27
CA HIS A 105 -7.91 -7.50 -3.14
C HIS A 105 -8.82 -6.55 -2.36
N SER A 106 -9.55 -5.68 -3.06
CA SER A 106 -10.62 -4.90 -2.43
C SER A 106 -11.97 -5.61 -2.60
N SER A 107 -12.94 -5.31 -1.74
CA SER A 107 -14.34 -5.64 -2.04
C SER A 107 -14.82 -4.92 -3.31
N ILE A 108 -15.93 -5.40 -3.88
CA ILE A 108 -16.66 -4.67 -4.92
C ILE A 108 -17.13 -3.33 -4.34
N TRP A 109 -16.96 -2.28 -5.13
CA TRP A 109 -17.39 -0.94 -4.78
C TRP A 109 -18.82 -0.67 -5.26
N GLU A 110 -19.73 -0.38 -4.34
CA GLU A 110 -21.16 -0.27 -4.64
C GLU A 110 -21.68 1.16 -4.79
N LYS A 111 -20.89 2.16 -4.38
CA LYS A 111 -21.32 3.57 -4.49
C LYS A 111 -21.12 4.13 -5.89
N ASP A 112 -21.93 5.11 -6.26
CA ASP A 112 -21.84 5.80 -7.56
C ASP A 112 -20.60 6.72 -7.65
N GLU A 113 -20.22 7.35 -6.54
CA GLU A 113 -18.93 8.06 -6.41
C GLU A 113 -17.76 7.08 -6.53
N SER A 114 -16.56 7.54 -6.88
CA SER A 114 -15.40 6.62 -6.98
C SER A 114 -14.83 6.27 -5.61
N ARG A 115 -14.46 5.00 -5.42
CA ARG A 115 -13.55 4.60 -4.33
C ARG A 115 -12.18 5.22 -4.60
N VAL A 116 -11.64 5.95 -3.63
CA VAL A 116 -10.34 6.60 -3.73
C VAL A 116 -9.41 6.06 -2.65
N THR A 117 -8.30 5.48 -3.07
CA THR A 117 -7.18 5.14 -2.18
C THR A 117 -5.87 5.62 -2.75
N ILE A 118 -4.92 5.91 -1.87
CA ILE A 118 -3.53 6.17 -2.25
C ILE A 118 -2.71 4.94 -1.85
N ALA A 119 -2.38 4.11 -2.83
CA ALA A 119 -1.58 2.90 -2.62
C ALA A 119 -0.08 3.22 -2.67
N PHE A 120 0.72 2.40 -2.01
CA PHE A 120 2.17 2.56 -2.00
C PHE A 120 2.91 1.23 -1.83
N ASP A 121 4.15 1.23 -2.33
CA ASP A 121 5.14 0.18 -2.19
C ASP A 121 6.37 0.73 -1.46
N VAL A 122 6.91 -0.04 -0.51
CA VAL A 122 8.22 0.20 0.09
C VAL A 122 9.23 -0.76 -0.51
N ILE A 123 10.09 -0.20 -1.34
CA ILE A 123 11.00 -0.88 -2.25
C ILE A 123 12.40 -0.89 -1.61
N GLY A 124 13.02 -2.06 -1.58
CA GLY A 124 14.34 -2.23 -1.00
C GLY A 124 15.44 -1.86 -1.96
N GLN A 125 16.63 -1.60 -1.42
CA GLN A 125 17.80 -1.23 -2.21
C GLN A 125 18.11 -2.24 -3.32
N LYS A 126 18.02 -3.55 -3.02
CA LYS A 126 18.25 -4.62 -4.01
C LYS A 126 17.37 -4.54 -5.26
N HIS A 127 16.16 -3.96 -5.13
CA HIS A 127 15.25 -3.82 -6.26
C HIS A 127 15.60 -2.60 -7.11
N VAL A 128 16.18 -1.56 -6.50
CA VAL A 128 16.65 -0.36 -7.21
C VAL A 128 17.93 -0.63 -7.98
N GLU A 129 18.76 -1.53 -7.49
CA GLU A 129 19.97 -2.01 -8.17
C GLU A 129 19.65 -3.00 -9.31
N ASP A 130 18.43 -3.51 -9.38
CA ASP A 130 17.98 -4.39 -10.46
C ASP A 130 17.78 -3.58 -11.76
N PRO A 131 18.27 -4.05 -12.91
CA PRO A 131 18.14 -3.32 -14.19
C PRO A 131 16.71 -3.27 -14.73
N ARG A 132 15.77 -4.03 -14.14
CA ARG A 132 14.36 -4.00 -14.55
C ARG A 132 13.71 -2.67 -14.12
N PRO A 133 12.81 -2.13 -14.95
CA PRO A 133 12.18 -0.84 -14.65
C PRO A 133 11.35 -0.91 -13.36
N LEU A 134 11.61 0.02 -12.45
CA LEU A 134 10.81 0.25 -11.27
C LEU A 134 9.76 1.35 -11.49
N PRO A 135 8.63 1.30 -10.76
CA PRO A 135 7.76 2.46 -10.68
C PRO A 135 8.53 3.67 -10.09
N PRO A 136 8.20 4.91 -10.51
CA PRO A 136 8.81 6.10 -9.93
C PRO A 136 8.72 6.10 -8.41
N CYS A 137 9.86 6.21 -7.75
CA CYS A 137 10.00 6.18 -6.30
C CYS A 137 11.09 7.17 -5.86
N PHE A 138 11.10 7.51 -4.58
CA PHE A 138 12.11 8.36 -3.96
C PHE A 138 12.58 7.76 -2.63
N PRO A 139 13.82 8.02 -2.21
CA PRO A 139 14.35 7.45 -0.98
C PRO A 139 13.61 8.00 0.25
N ILE A 140 13.39 7.13 1.23
CA ILE A 140 12.90 7.43 2.57
C ILE A 140 13.82 6.81 3.61
N LEU A 141 13.98 7.50 4.74
CA LEU A 141 14.73 7.00 5.89
C LEU A 141 13.77 6.28 6.84
N LEU A 142 14.14 5.06 7.25
CA LEU A 142 13.38 4.30 8.25
C LEU A 142 13.82 4.60 9.69
N GLU A 143 15.05 5.11 9.86
CA GLU A 143 15.60 5.68 11.10
C GLU A 143 14.99 7.04 11.45
#